data_AF-A0A067H6W8-F1
#
_entry.id   AF-A0A067H6W8-F1
#
_cell.length_a   1.000
_cell.length_b   1.000
_cell.length_c   1.000
_cell.angle_alpha   90.00
_cell.angle_beta   90.00
_cell.angle_gamma   90.00
#
_symmetry.space_group_name_H-M   'P 1'
#
loop_
_entity.id
_entity.type
_entity.pdbx_description
1 polymer ?
#
loop_
_entity_poly.entity_id
_entity_poly.type
_entity_poly.pdbx_seq_one_letter_code
_entity_poly.pdbx_strand_id
1 'polypeptide(L)'
;MVLGKEKKEMTGLAIGVSSMKAGEHALLHVGWELGYGKEGSFSFPNVSPMADLVYEVVLIGFDETKEGKARSDMTVEERIGAADRRKMDGNALFKEEKLEEAMQQYEMAIAYMGDDFMFQLFGKYRDMALAVKNPCHLNMAACLLKLKRYEEAIGQCSLVLGEDENNVKALFRRGKARAELGQTDAAREDFLKAGKFAPEDKSIARELRLLAEHEKAVYKKQKEIYKGIFGPRPEPKQKKNWLIIFWQLLVSLVLGLFKRKRVKAE
;
A
#
# COMPACT_ATOMS: atom_id res chain seq x y z
N MET A 1 0.76 -20.83 -18.07
CA MET A 1 1.31 -21.88 -18.95
C MET A 1 1.35 -23.17 -18.16
N VAL A 2 1.07 -24.33 -18.77
CA VAL A 2 1.28 -25.64 -18.15
C VAL A 2 2.45 -26.29 -18.87
N LEU A 3 3.55 -26.51 -18.16
CA LEU A 3 4.77 -27.09 -18.74
C LEU A 3 4.50 -28.54 -19.17
N GLY A 4 4.97 -28.91 -20.36
CA GLY A 4 4.72 -30.20 -21.02
C GLY A 4 3.40 -30.27 -21.79
N LYS A 5 2.56 -29.22 -21.74
CA LYS A 5 1.30 -29.11 -22.50
C LYS A 5 1.21 -27.81 -23.30
N GLU A 6 2.31 -27.06 -23.39
CA GLU A 6 2.40 -25.85 -24.21
C GLU A 6 2.32 -26.16 -25.70
N LYS A 7 2.00 -25.12 -26.48
CA LYS A 7 2.07 -25.21 -27.94
C LYS A 7 3.52 -25.27 -28.38
N LYS A 8 3.77 -25.88 -29.55
CA LYS A 8 5.12 -26.09 -30.10
C LYS A 8 5.91 -24.79 -30.24
N GLU A 9 5.24 -23.71 -30.64
CA GLU A 9 5.86 -22.39 -30.79
C GLU A 9 6.29 -21.73 -29.46
N MET A 10 5.90 -22.31 -28.32
CA MET A 10 6.21 -21.80 -26.98
C MET A 10 7.27 -22.65 -26.25
N THR A 11 7.87 -23.64 -26.92
CA THR A 11 8.82 -24.57 -26.29
C THR A 11 10.02 -23.84 -25.68
N GLY A 12 10.61 -22.87 -26.38
CA GLY A 12 11.72 -22.09 -25.85
C GLY A 12 11.35 -21.25 -24.63
N LEU A 13 10.16 -20.67 -24.63
CA LEU A 13 9.63 -19.97 -23.46
C LEU A 13 9.42 -20.93 -22.28
N ALA A 14 8.86 -22.12 -22.52
CA ALA A 14 8.64 -23.12 -21.49
C ALA A 14 9.95 -23.58 -20.83
N ILE A 15 11.00 -23.81 -21.62
CA ILE A 15 12.34 -24.13 -21.11
C ILE A 15 12.86 -22.99 -20.23
N GLY A 16 12.82 -21.74 -20.71
CA GLY A 16 13.30 -20.60 -19.95
C GLY A 16 12.54 -20.42 -18.63
N VAL A 17 11.21 -20.46 -18.68
CA VAL A 17 10.34 -20.36 -17.50
C VAL A 17 10.57 -21.50 -16.51
N SER A 18 10.90 -22.71 -16.97
CA SER A 18 11.20 -23.85 -16.09
C SER A 18 12.43 -23.63 -15.19
N SER A 19 13.32 -22.72 -15.58
CA SER A 19 14.53 -22.38 -14.82
C SER A 19 14.36 -21.20 -13.86
N MET A 20 13.23 -20.48 -13.94
CA MET A 20 12.97 -19.26 -13.18
C MET A 20 12.45 -19.58 -11.78
N LYS A 21 12.69 -18.66 -10.85
CA LYS A 21 12.11 -18.64 -9.50
C LYS A 21 10.83 -17.80 -9.48
N ALA A 22 9.96 -18.10 -8.53
CA ALA A 22 8.76 -17.31 -8.32
C ALA A 22 9.14 -15.88 -7.86
N GLY A 23 8.51 -14.87 -8.47
CA GLY A 23 8.86 -13.44 -8.36
C GLY A 23 9.98 -12.97 -9.29
N GLU A 24 10.59 -13.85 -10.09
CA GLU A 24 11.70 -13.48 -10.98
C GLU A 24 11.22 -12.73 -12.23
N HIS A 25 12.00 -11.71 -12.62
CA HIS A 25 11.86 -10.99 -13.89
C HIS A 25 13.08 -11.30 -14.76
N ALA A 26 12.85 -11.80 -15.97
CA ALA A 26 13.91 -12.22 -16.88
C ALA A 26 13.61 -11.83 -18.32
N LEU A 27 14.69 -11.54 -19.07
CA LEU A 27 14.67 -11.40 -20.52
C LEU A 27 15.22 -12.68 -21.16
N LEU A 28 14.36 -13.40 -21.89
CA LEU A 28 14.71 -14.67 -22.51
C LEU A 28 14.93 -14.47 -24.02
N HIS A 29 16.12 -14.82 -24.49
CA HIS A 29 16.44 -14.87 -25.91
C HIS A 29 16.22 -16.30 -26.41
N VAL A 30 15.27 -16.48 -27.32
CA VAL A 30 14.83 -17.77 -27.82
C VAL A 30 15.09 -17.83 -29.33
N GLY A 31 15.96 -18.75 -29.75
CA GLY A 31 16.22 -18.99 -31.17
C GLY A 31 14.97 -19.48 -31.89
N TRP A 32 14.84 -19.13 -33.18
CA TRP A 32 13.67 -19.45 -34.01
C TRP A 32 13.31 -20.95 -34.02
N GLU A 33 14.28 -21.85 -33.80
CA GLU A 33 14.07 -23.31 -33.73
C GLU A 33 13.16 -23.73 -32.58
N LEU A 34 13.16 -22.97 -31.49
CA LEU A 34 12.36 -23.21 -30.28
C LEU A 34 11.13 -22.28 -30.21
N GLY A 35 10.91 -21.48 -31.26
CA GLY A 35 9.78 -20.57 -31.44
C GLY A 35 8.92 -20.98 -32.64
N TYR A 36 8.61 -20.02 -33.52
CA TYR A 36 7.73 -20.22 -34.68
C TYR A 36 8.37 -20.98 -35.85
N GLY A 37 9.64 -21.38 -35.74
CA GLY A 37 10.28 -22.23 -36.73
C GLY A 37 10.47 -21.57 -38.10
N LYS A 38 10.59 -22.41 -39.13
CA LYS A 38 10.81 -21.97 -40.53
C LYS A 38 9.60 -21.31 -41.16
N GLU A 39 8.40 -21.55 -40.64
CA GLU A 39 7.15 -21.08 -41.23
C GLU A 39 6.74 -19.72 -40.67
N GLY A 40 7.15 -19.39 -39.45
CA GLY A 40 6.67 -18.19 -38.77
C GLY A 40 5.21 -18.33 -38.33
N SER A 41 4.54 -17.21 -38.11
CA SER A 41 3.10 -17.11 -37.89
C SER A 41 2.55 -15.97 -38.72
N PHE A 42 1.65 -16.28 -39.65
CA PHE A 42 0.95 -15.24 -40.42
C PHE A 42 -0.11 -14.51 -39.59
N SER A 43 -0.76 -15.21 -38.66
CA SER A 43 -1.76 -14.67 -37.74
C SER A 43 -1.14 -13.96 -36.55
N PHE A 44 -1.90 -13.14 -35.81
CA PHE A 44 -1.41 -12.49 -34.60
C PHE A 44 -0.97 -13.51 -33.52
N PRO A 45 0.23 -13.34 -32.91
CA PRO A 45 1.26 -12.36 -33.27
C PRO A 45 1.91 -12.72 -34.61
N ASN A 46 1.98 -11.74 -35.53
CA ASN A 46 2.60 -11.95 -36.84
C ASN A 46 4.12 -12.04 -36.64
N VAL A 47 4.68 -13.21 -36.92
CA VAL A 47 6.08 -13.52 -36.74
C VAL A 47 6.65 -14.02 -38.07
N SER A 48 7.73 -13.39 -38.51
CA SER A 48 8.39 -13.78 -39.75
C SER A 48 8.99 -15.19 -39.65
N PRO A 49 9.08 -15.93 -40.77
CA PRO A 49 9.89 -17.13 -40.88
C PRO A 49 11.27 -16.98 -40.25
N MET A 50 11.70 -17.95 -39.45
CA MET A 50 13.05 -18.01 -38.85
C MET A 50 13.42 -16.78 -37.99
N ALA A 51 12.43 -16.14 -37.37
CA ALA A 51 12.68 -15.02 -36.47
C ALA A 51 12.99 -15.50 -35.04
N ASP A 52 14.10 -15.00 -34.50
CA ASP A 52 14.42 -15.15 -33.08
C ASP A 52 13.45 -14.30 -32.23
N LEU A 53 13.15 -14.79 -31.04
CA LEU A 53 12.18 -14.18 -30.13
C LEU A 53 12.89 -13.66 -28.89
N VAL A 54 12.41 -12.52 -28.39
CA VAL A 54 12.81 -11.97 -27.10
C VAL A 54 11.57 -11.88 -26.24
N TYR A 55 11.55 -12.60 -25.13
CA TYR A 55 10.46 -12.56 -24.17
C TYR A 55 10.91 -11.80 -22.92
N GLU A 56 10.15 -10.79 -22.53
CA GLU A 56 10.21 -10.21 -21.18
C GLU A 56 9.19 -10.95 -20.31
N VAL A 57 9.67 -11.65 -19.27
CA VAL A 57 8.85 -12.58 -18.50
C VAL A 57 8.95 -12.29 -17.01
N VAL A 58 7.81 -12.11 -16.37
CA VAL A 58 7.67 -12.08 -14.91
C VAL A 58 6.98 -13.37 -14.47
N LEU A 59 7.70 -14.22 -13.72
CA LEU A 59 7.13 -15.43 -13.16
C LEU A 59 6.47 -15.12 -11.82
N ILE A 60 5.17 -14.84 -11.81
CA ILE A 60 4.42 -14.56 -10.57
C ILE A 60 4.52 -15.73 -9.57
N GLY A 61 4.32 -16.96 -10.06
CA GLY A 61 4.41 -18.18 -9.27
C GLY A 61 3.95 -19.39 -10.07
N PHE A 62 4.10 -20.59 -9.49
CA PHE A 62 3.73 -21.85 -10.11
C PHE A 62 3.24 -22.85 -9.05
N ASP A 63 2.51 -23.88 -9.50
CA ASP A 63 2.21 -25.05 -8.66
C ASP A 63 2.79 -26.30 -9.30
N GLU A 64 3.20 -27.24 -8.46
CA GLU A 64 3.62 -28.59 -8.84
C GLU A 64 2.41 -29.55 -8.94
N THR A 65 1.39 -29.18 -9.73
CA THR A 65 0.22 -30.05 -9.90
C THR A 65 0.40 -31.02 -11.07
N LYS A 66 0.11 -32.31 -10.83
CA LYS A 66 0.15 -33.37 -11.86
C LYS A 66 -0.95 -33.23 -12.92
N GLU A 67 -2.04 -32.54 -12.59
CA GLU A 67 -3.23 -32.38 -13.44
C GLU A 67 -3.70 -30.93 -13.47
N GLY A 68 -2.91 -30.05 -14.07
CA GLY A 68 -3.33 -28.70 -14.45
C GLY A 68 -4.02 -28.69 -15.82
N LYS A 69 -5.20 -28.06 -15.92
CA LYS A 69 -5.75 -27.57 -17.20
C LYS A 69 -5.10 -26.23 -17.53
N ALA A 70 -4.81 -25.96 -18.80
CA ALA A 70 -4.38 -24.62 -19.20
C ALA A 70 -5.54 -23.63 -19.00
N ARG A 71 -5.23 -22.34 -18.75
CA ARG A 71 -6.26 -21.30 -18.57
C ARG A 71 -7.21 -21.16 -19.77
N SER A 72 -6.73 -21.50 -20.97
CA SER A 72 -7.50 -21.52 -22.22
C SER A 72 -8.55 -22.63 -22.27
N ASP A 73 -8.33 -23.70 -21.51
CA ASP A 73 -9.12 -24.93 -21.58
C ASP A 73 -10.10 -25.05 -20.39
N MET A 74 -10.11 -24.05 -19.51
CA MET A 74 -11.00 -23.96 -18.35
C MET A 74 -12.31 -23.31 -18.76
N THR A 75 -13.43 -23.82 -18.22
CA THR A 75 -14.70 -23.06 -18.26
C THR A 75 -14.59 -21.80 -17.39
N VAL A 76 -15.53 -20.86 -17.55
CA VAL A 76 -15.59 -19.63 -16.73
C VAL A 76 -15.64 -19.98 -15.24
N GLU A 77 -16.48 -20.95 -14.86
CA GLU A 77 -16.67 -21.39 -13.48
C GLU A 77 -15.43 -22.10 -12.94
N GLU A 78 -14.80 -22.98 -13.72
CA GLU A 78 -13.55 -23.65 -13.33
C GLU A 78 -12.44 -22.62 -13.08
N ARG A 79 -12.36 -21.61 -13.95
CA ARG A 79 -11.33 -20.55 -13.87
C ARG A 79 -11.55 -19.63 -12.67
N ILE A 80 -12.79 -19.19 -12.42
CA ILE A 80 -13.14 -18.40 -11.23
C ILE A 80 -12.93 -19.23 -9.96
N GLY A 81 -13.31 -20.52 -9.97
CA GLY A 81 -13.10 -21.42 -8.83
C GLY A 81 -11.62 -21.71 -8.55
N ALA A 82 -10.76 -21.77 -9.57
CA ALA A 82 -9.32 -21.83 -9.39
C ALA A 82 -8.78 -20.55 -8.74
N ALA A 83 -9.23 -19.37 -9.19
CA ALA A 83 -8.87 -18.09 -8.59
C ALA A 83 -9.34 -17.99 -7.12
N ASP A 84 -10.54 -18.48 -6.81
CA ASP A 84 -11.08 -18.43 -5.46
C ASP A 84 -10.28 -19.31 -4.48
N ARG A 85 -9.84 -20.49 -4.92
CA ARG A 85 -8.93 -21.34 -4.14
C ARG A 85 -7.64 -20.60 -3.77
N ARG A 86 -7.00 -19.95 -4.75
CA ARG A 86 -5.81 -19.13 -4.52
C ARG A 86 -6.04 -17.99 -3.53
N LYS A 87 -7.19 -17.32 -3.63
CA LYS A 87 -7.59 -16.31 -2.65
C LYS A 87 -7.67 -16.91 -1.24
N MET A 88 -8.22 -18.12 -1.09
CA MET A 88 -8.29 -18.79 0.21
C MET A 88 -6.92 -19.20 0.75
N ASP A 89 -6.01 -19.67 -0.11
CA ASP A 89 -4.63 -19.98 0.26
C ASP A 89 -3.90 -18.71 0.75
N GLY A 90 -4.05 -17.60 0.03
CA GLY A 90 -3.55 -16.29 0.45
C GLY A 90 -4.15 -15.83 1.79
N ASN A 91 -5.44 -16.08 2.03
CA ASN A 91 -6.08 -15.78 3.31
C ASN A 91 -5.53 -16.62 4.47
N ALA A 92 -5.12 -17.87 4.22
CA ALA A 92 -4.47 -18.70 5.22
C ALA A 92 -3.09 -18.13 5.57
N LEU A 93 -2.26 -17.84 4.56
CA LEU A 93 -0.94 -17.23 4.74
C LEU A 93 -1.00 -15.86 5.43
N PHE A 94 -2.02 -15.04 5.10
CA PHE A 94 -2.22 -13.76 5.77
C PHE A 94 -2.46 -13.91 7.27
N LYS A 95 -3.20 -14.95 7.69
CA LYS A 95 -3.43 -15.24 9.11
C LYS A 95 -2.15 -15.70 9.82
N GLU A 96 -1.24 -16.35 9.09
CA GLU A 96 0.10 -16.72 9.56
C GLU A 96 1.10 -15.55 9.53
N GLU A 97 0.67 -14.35 9.14
CA GLU A 97 1.50 -13.16 8.95
C GLU A 97 2.61 -13.29 7.89
N LYS A 98 2.50 -14.28 6.99
CA LYS A 98 3.36 -14.43 5.81
C LYS A 98 2.84 -13.55 4.68
N LEU A 99 3.08 -12.25 4.80
CA LEU A 99 2.42 -11.23 3.98
C LEU A 99 2.83 -11.30 2.50
N GLU A 100 4.12 -11.49 2.21
CA GLU A 100 4.64 -11.58 0.85
C GLU A 100 4.11 -12.82 0.12
N GLU A 101 4.10 -13.98 0.78
CA GLU A 101 3.55 -15.21 0.24
C GLU A 101 2.03 -15.10 0.03
N ALA A 102 1.32 -14.45 0.97
CA ALA A 102 -0.11 -14.16 0.83
C ALA A 102 -0.38 -13.27 -0.40
N MET A 103 0.41 -12.20 -0.58
CA MET A 103 0.32 -11.32 -1.74
C MET A 103 0.54 -12.08 -3.04
N GLN A 104 1.53 -12.96 -3.08
CA GLN A 104 1.79 -13.81 -4.24
C GLN A 104 0.56 -14.66 -4.60
N GLN A 105 -0.09 -15.29 -3.63
CA GLN A 105 -1.31 -16.07 -3.90
C GLN A 105 -2.46 -15.19 -4.42
N TYR A 106 -2.63 -13.98 -3.88
CA TYR A 106 -3.63 -13.03 -4.39
C TYR A 106 -3.31 -12.57 -5.83
N GLU A 107 -2.04 -12.32 -6.14
CA GLU A 107 -1.59 -11.96 -7.47
C GLU A 107 -1.82 -13.10 -8.47
N MET A 108 -1.51 -14.33 -8.07
CA MET A 108 -1.82 -15.52 -8.86
C MET A 108 -3.32 -15.65 -9.11
N ALA A 109 -4.17 -15.42 -8.09
CA ALA A 109 -5.62 -15.40 -8.24
C ALA A 109 -6.08 -14.35 -9.27
N ILE A 110 -5.55 -13.13 -9.18
CA ILE A 110 -5.86 -12.04 -10.12
C ILE A 110 -5.41 -12.39 -11.54
N ALA A 111 -4.26 -13.04 -11.70
CA ALA A 111 -3.76 -13.47 -13.01
C ALA A 111 -4.67 -14.51 -13.69
N TYR A 112 -5.43 -15.32 -12.92
CA TYR A 112 -6.50 -16.13 -13.50
C TYR A 112 -7.64 -15.26 -14.05
N MET A 113 -7.89 -14.08 -13.50
CA MET A 113 -8.93 -13.13 -13.92
C MET A 113 -8.34 -11.86 -14.57
N GLY A 114 -7.34 -12.06 -15.44
CA GLY A 114 -6.74 -10.98 -16.24
C GLY A 114 -7.75 -10.30 -17.17
N ASP A 115 -7.37 -9.15 -17.71
CA ASP A 115 -8.30 -8.25 -18.38
C ASP A 115 -8.95 -8.88 -19.62
N ASP A 116 -8.21 -9.62 -20.45
CA ASP A 116 -8.76 -10.35 -21.59
C ASP A 116 -9.91 -11.29 -21.21
N PHE A 117 -9.78 -11.96 -20.06
CA PHE A 117 -10.84 -12.83 -19.55
C PHE A 117 -12.01 -12.00 -19.02
N MET A 118 -11.74 -10.93 -18.27
CA MET A 118 -12.77 -10.06 -17.69
C MET A 118 -13.60 -9.34 -18.76
N PHE A 119 -12.99 -8.92 -19.87
CA PHE A 119 -13.67 -8.27 -20.99
C PHE A 119 -14.67 -9.18 -21.71
N GLN A 120 -14.50 -10.50 -21.61
CA GLN A 120 -15.41 -11.49 -22.20
C GLN A 120 -16.62 -11.79 -21.31
N LEU A 121 -16.60 -11.36 -20.03
CA LEU A 121 -17.65 -11.69 -19.07
C LEU A 121 -18.73 -10.60 -18.99
N PHE A 122 -19.98 -11.05 -18.91
CA PHE A 122 -21.16 -10.19 -18.75
C PHE A 122 -22.12 -10.74 -17.69
N GLY A 123 -22.90 -9.82 -17.10
CA GLY A 123 -23.92 -10.15 -16.09
C GLY A 123 -23.37 -11.00 -14.95
N LYS A 124 -24.10 -12.08 -14.62
CA LYS A 124 -23.77 -12.99 -13.52
C LYS A 124 -22.32 -13.45 -13.49
N TYR A 125 -21.72 -13.75 -14.64
CA TYR A 125 -20.34 -14.25 -14.67
C TYR A 125 -19.31 -13.17 -14.35
N ARG A 126 -19.57 -11.93 -14.79
CA ARG A 126 -18.73 -10.78 -14.40
C ARG A 126 -18.83 -10.53 -12.90
N ASP A 127 -20.05 -10.58 -12.35
CA ASP A 127 -20.29 -10.39 -10.92
C ASP A 127 -19.59 -11.48 -10.08
N MET A 128 -19.66 -12.73 -10.52
CA MET A 128 -18.94 -13.85 -9.90
C MET A 128 -17.43 -13.64 -9.92
N ALA A 129 -16.86 -13.18 -11.03
CA ALA A 129 -15.43 -12.92 -11.13
C ALA A 129 -15.01 -11.73 -10.25
N LEU A 130 -15.77 -10.63 -10.24
CA LEU A 130 -15.52 -9.46 -9.38
C LEU A 130 -15.63 -9.79 -7.90
N ALA A 131 -16.54 -10.69 -7.51
CA ALA A 131 -16.68 -11.19 -6.15
C ALA A 131 -15.44 -11.95 -5.64
N VAL A 132 -14.55 -12.38 -6.54
CA VAL A 132 -13.23 -12.94 -6.19
C VAL A 132 -12.12 -11.91 -6.39
N LYS A 133 -12.09 -11.21 -7.54
CA LYS A 133 -11.03 -10.25 -7.91
C LYS A 133 -10.94 -9.08 -6.94
N ASN A 134 -12.07 -8.46 -6.57
CA ASN A 134 -12.07 -7.30 -5.67
C ASN A 134 -11.54 -7.63 -4.27
N PRO A 135 -11.97 -8.74 -3.62
CA PRO A 135 -11.35 -9.18 -2.38
C PRO A 135 -9.85 -9.46 -2.47
N CYS A 136 -9.34 -10.01 -3.57
CA CYS A 136 -7.90 -10.19 -3.75
C CYS A 136 -7.14 -8.85 -3.71
N HIS A 137 -7.59 -7.85 -4.48
CA HIS A 137 -7.00 -6.50 -4.44
C HIS A 137 -7.10 -5.87 -3.05
N LEU A 138 -8.25 -5.99 -2.39
CA LEU A 138 -8.43 -5.50 -1.03
C LEU A 138 -7.45 -6.17 -0.07
N ASN A 139 -7.32 -7.50 -0.09
CA ASN A 139 -6.44 -8.23 0.81
C ASN A 139 -4.97 -7.94 0.52
N MET A 140 -4.58 -7.77 -0.74
CA MET A 140 -3.26 -7.29 -1.10
C MET A 140 -3.00 -5.89 -0.53
N ALA A 141 -3.97 -4.97 -0.61
CA ALA A 141 -3.86 -3.66 0.04
C ALA A 141 -3.70 -3.76 1.57
N ALA A 142 -4.34 -4.75 2.21
CA ALA A 142 -4.15 -4.99 3.65
C ALA A 142 -2.75 -5.50 3.99
N CYS A 143 -2.17 -6.37 3.15
CA CYS A 143 -0.78 -6.81 3.27
C CYS A 143 0.18 -5.63 3.11
N LEU A 144 0.00 -4.85 2.04
CA LEU A 144 0.82 -3.67 1.73
C LEU A 144 0.78 -2.62 2.85
N LEU A 145 -0.40 -2.39 3.45
CA LEU A 145 -0.54 -1.53 4.63
C LEU A 145 0.27 -2.04 5.82
N LYS A 146 0.27 -3.35 6.09
CA LYS A 146 1.09 -3.95 7.16
C LYS A 146 2.59 -3.83 6.85
N LEU A 147 2.97 -3.95 5.57
CA LEU A 147 4.35 -3.78 5.08
C LEU A 147 4.77 -2.32 4.90
N LYS A 148 3.89 -1.35 5.18
CA LYS A 148 4.10 0.10 4.99
C LYS A 148 4.42 0.52 3.55
N ARG A 149 3.97 -0.28 2.57
CA ARG A 149 4.06 0.01 1.13
C ARG A 149 2.81 0.76 0.69
N TYR A 150 2.71 2.03 1.11
CA TYR A 150 1.46 2.77 1.09
C TYR A 150 0.99 3.16 -0.32
N GLU A 151 1.89 3.57 -1.21
CA GLU A 151 1.57 3.92 -2.60
C GLU A 151 0.94 2.73 -3.34
N GLU A 152 1.52 1.55 -3.16
CA GLU A 152 1.00 0.33 -3.78
C GLU A 152 -0.37 -0.04 -3.20
N ALA A 153 -0.58 0.12 -1.89
CA ALA A 153 -1.88 -0.09 -1.27
C ALA A 153 -2.95 0.84 -1.85
N ILE A 154 -2.59 2.11 -2.12
CA ILE A 154 -3.47 3.08 -2.79
C ILE A 154 -3.84 2.61 -4.19
N GLY A 155 -2.87 2.10 -4.96
CA GLY A 155 -3.10 1.53 -6.28
C GLY A 155 -4.11 0.39 -6.24
N GLN A 156 -3.91 -0.58 -5.34
CA GLN A 156 -4.80 -1.73 -5.18
C GLN A 156 -6.22 -1.32 -4.77
N CYS A 157 -6.37 -0.38 -3.83
CA CYS A 157 -7.70 0.11 -3.46
C CYS A 157 -8.37 0.89 -4.60
N SER A 158 -7.60 1.62 -5.40
CA SER A 158 -8.14 2.42 -6.51
C SER A 158 -8.68 1.56 -7.64
N LEU A 159 -8.07 0.38 -7.90
CA LEU A 159 -8.61 -0.61 -8.82
C LEU A 159 -10.02 -1.08 -8.39
N VAL A 160 -10.21 -1.37 -7.11
CA VAL A 160 -11.51 -1.79 -6.57
C VAL A 160 -12.53 -0.66 -6.66
N LEU A 161 -12.12 0.59 -6.39
CA LEU A 161 -13.00 1.76 -6.48
C LEU A 161 -13.36 2.14 -7.92
N GLY A 162 -12.61 1.67 -8.91
CA GLY A 162 -12.98 1.78 -10.32
C GLY A 162 -14.18 0.89 -10.70
N GLU A 163 -14.35 -0.24 -10.02
CA GLU A 163 -15.49 -1.15 -10.22
C GLU A 163 -16.65 -0.84 -9.25
N ASP A 164 -16.35 -0.52 -7.99
CA ASP A 164 -17.31 -0.17 -6.94
C ASP A 164 -16.81 1.06 -6.16
N GLU A 165 -17.22 2.25 -6.61
CA GLU A 165 -16.78 3.52 -6.04
C GLU A 165 -17.21 3.76 -4.58
N ASN A 166 -18.14 2.94 -4.07
CA ASN A 166 -18.72 3.06 -2.73
C ASN A 166 -18.22 1.96 -1.80
N ASN A 167 -17.20 1.20 -2.21
CA ASN A 167 -16.63 0.12 -1.42
C ASN A 167 -15.97 0.65 -0.14
N VAL A 168 -16.66 0.51 0.99
CA VAL A 168 -16.21 1.01 2.30
C VAL A 168 -14.82 0.52 2.68
N LYS A 169 -14.52 -0.77 2.43
CA LYS A 169 -13.20 -1.35 2.77
C LYS A 169 -12.08 -0.74 1.95
N ALA A 170 -12.32 -0.50 0.66
CA ALA A 170 -11.32 0.11 -0.21
C ALA A 170 -11.10 1.59 0.14
N LEU A 171 -12.18 2.36 0.37
CA LEU A 171 -12.10 3.75 0.83
C LEU A 171 -11.33 3.85 2.14
N PHE A 172 -11.67 3.02 3.13
CA PHE A 172 -10.99 3.04 4.43
C PHE A 172 -9.50 2.69 4.33
N ARG A 173 -9.15 1.63 3.57
CA ARG A 173 -7.75 1.21 3.40
C ARG A 173 -6.93 2.24 2.61
N ARG A 174 -7.51 2.84 1.57
CA ARG A 174 -6.88 3.93 0.80
C ARG A 174 -6.69 5.18 1.64
N GLY A 175 -7.70 5.58 2.40
CA GLY A 175 -7.64 6.71 3.32
C GLY A 175 -6.53 6.52 4.36
N LYS A 176 -6.40 5.30 4.90
CA LYS A 176 -5.32 4.96 5.83
C LYS A 176 -3.93 5.08 5.19
N ALA A 177 -3.74 4.52 3.99
CA ALA A 177 -2.47 4.64 3.27
C ALA A 177 -2.12 6.11 2.96
N ARG A 178 -3.10 6.91 2.52
CA ARG A 178 -2.94 8.35 2.24
C ARG A 178 -2.56 9.14 3.50
N ALA A 179 -3.19 8.83 4.63
CA ALA A 179 -2.88 9.47 5.91
C ALA A 179 -1.43 9.23 6.32
N GLU A 180 -0.93 7.99 6.16
CA GLU A 180 0.46 7.63 6.46
C GLU A 180 1.47 8.34 5.53
N LEU A 181 1.08 8.63 4.28
CA LEU A 181 1.87 9.43 3.34
C LEU A 181 1.75 10.95 3.57
N GLY A 182 1.00 11.39 4.58
CA GLY A 182 0.77 12.81 4.85
C GLY A 182 -0.19 13.50 3.88
N GLN A 183 -0.89 12.74 3.03
CA GLN A 183 -1.91 13.24 2.10
C GLN A 183 -3.24 13.46 2.85
N THR A 184 -3.24 14.38 3.81
CA THR A 184 -4.32 14.53 4.80
C THR A 184 -5.68 14.84 4.18
N ASP A 185 -5.74 15.75 3.22
CA ASP A 185 -7.01 16.15 2.59
C ASP A 185 -7.65 14.99 1.81
N ALA A 186 -6.83 14.26 1.04
CA ALA A 186 -7.29 13.09 0.29
C ALA A 186 -7.70 11.92 1.22
N ALA A 187 -6.99 11.73 2.34
CA ALA A 187 -7.36 10.76 3.36
C ALA A 187 -8.70 11.10 4.02
N ARG A 188 -8.91 12.38 4.33
CA ARG A 188 -10.18 12.90 4.89
C ARG A 188 -11.34 12.62 3.94
N GLU A 189 -11.18 12.90 2.65
CA GLU A 189 -12.21 12.66 1.65
C GLU A 189 -12.62 11.18 1.62
N ASP A 190 -11.64 10.27 1.60
CA ASP A 190 -11.88 8.83 1.62
C ASP A 190 -12.62 8.38 2.88
N PHE A 191 -12.20 8.84 4.06
CA PHE A 191 -12.86 8.48 5.31
C PHE A 191 -14.27 9.07 5.42
N LEU A 192 -14.49 10.29 4.95
CA LEU A 192 -15.83 10.90 4.92
C LEU A 192 -16.75 10.14 3.94
N LYS A 193 -16.26 9.75 2.76
CA LYS A 193 -17.04 8.92 1.83
C LYS A 193 -17.35 7.57 2.46
N ALA A 194 -16.37 6.91 3.08
CA ALA A 194 -16.58 5.64 3.78
C ALA A 194 -17.63 5.75 4.89
N GLY A 195 -17.58 6.83 5.70
CA GLY A 195 -18.53 7.07 6.80
C GLY A 195 -19.96 7.33 6.34
N LYS A 196 -20.18 7.83 5.12
CA LYS A 196 -21.53 7.95 4.54
C LYS A 196 -22.19 6.58 4.30
N PHE A 197 -21.39 5.58 3.94
CA PHE A 197 -21.88 4.23 3.63
C PHE A 197 -21.78 3.25 4.81
N ALA A 198 -21.00 3.58 5.85
CA ALA A 198 -20.90 2.82 7.08
C ALA A 198 -20.87 3.74 8.32
N PRO A 199 -21.99 4.42 8.65
CA PRO A 199 -22.03 5.40 9.74
C PRO A 199 -21.77 4.80 11.13
N GLU A 200 -22.06 3.52 11.32
CA GLU A 200 -21.85 2.79 12.59
C GLU A 200 -20.41 2.32 12.80
N ASP A 201 -19.54 2.42 11.77
CA ASP A 201 -18.16 1.98 11.87
C ASP A 201 -17.31 2.98 12.67
N LYS A 202 -17.15 2.68 13.96
CA LYS A 202 -16.34 3.47 14.91
C LYS A 202 -14.88 3.61 14.49
N SER A 203 -14.35 2.71 13.65
CA SER A 203 -12.97 2.82 13.17
C SER A 203 -12.80 4.04 12.25
N ILE A 204 -13.79 4.35 11.40
CA ILE A 204 -13.77 5.52 10.51
C ILE A 204 -13.77 6.81 11.33
N ALA A 205 -14.67 6.90 12.32
CA ALA A 205 -14.74 8.06 13.22
C ALA A 205 -13.42 8.27 13.99
N ARG A 206 -12.77 7.17 14.40
CA ARG A 206 -11.46 7.22 15.06
C ARG A 206 -10.39 7.79 14.14
N GLU A 207 -10.27 7.30 12.90
CA GLU A 207 -9.26 7.78 11.95
C GLU A 207 -9.48 9.27 11.59
N LEU A 208 -10.73 9.70 11.38
CA LEU A 208 -11.05 11.12 11.16
C LEU A 208 -10.63 12.02 12.33
N ARG A 209 -10.80 11.54 13.56
CA ARG A 209 -10.36 12.26 14.77
C ARG A 209 -8.84 12.35 14.84
N LEU A 210 -8.13 11.24 14.60
CA LEU A 210 -6.66 11.21 14.59
C LEU A 210 -6.11 12.18 13.55
N LEU A 211 -6.71 12.22 12.35
CA LEU A 211 -6.33 13.14 11.29
C LEU A 211 -6.48 14.61 11.73
N ALA A 212 -7.62 14.94 12.37
CA ALA A 212 -7.87 16.30 12.86
C ALA A 212 -6.93 16.71 14.01
N GLU A 213 -6.56 15.77 14.88
CA GLU A 213 -5.59 16.01 15.95
C GLU A 213 -4.18 16.25 15.36
N HIS A 214 -3.79 15.48 14.36
CA HIS A 214 -2.52 15.66 13.65
C HIS A 214 -2.43 17.02 12.96
N GLU A 215 -3.46 17.42 12.21
CA GLU A 215 -3.54 18.74 11.55
C GLU A 215 -3.44 19.89 12.55
N LYS A 216 -4.17 19.82 13.67
CA LYS A 216 -4.07 20.83 14.73
C LYS A 216 -2.65 20.94 15.29
N ALA A 217 -1.97 19.80 15.47
CA ALA A 217 -0.59 19.78 15.94
C ALA A 217 0.37 20.40 14.90
N VAL A 218 0.20 20.07 13.61
CA VAL A 218 0.99 20.67 12.51
C VAL A 218 0.76 22.18 12.44
N TYR A 219 -0.49 22.63 12.45
CA TYR A 219 -0.84 24.04 12.44
C TYR A 219 -0.24 24.81 13.64
N LYS A 220 -0.30 24.23 14.84
CA LYS A 220 0.32 24.82 16.04
C LYS A 220 1.84 24.97 15.88
N LYS A 221 2.52 23.94 15.37
CA LYS A 221 3.97 24.00 15.11
C LYS A 221 4.30 25.08 14.07
N GLN A 222 3.56 25.13 12.96
CA GLN A 222 3.71 26.16 11.93
C GLN A 222 3.55 27.56 12.54
N LYS A 223 2.49 27.79 13.32
CA LYS A 223 2.24 29.07 13.99
C LYS A 223 3.39 29.52 14.89
N GLU A 224 3.98 28.61 15.67
CA GLU A 224 5.14 28.94 16.52
C GLU A 224 6.41 29.24 15.69
N ILE A 225 6.62 28.54 14.57
CA ILE A 225 7.72 28.83 13.64
C ILE A 225 7.55 30.25 13.04
N TYR A 226 6.36 30.59 12.56
CA TYR A 226 6.10 31.93 12.00
C TYR A 226 6.30 33.06 13.02
N LYS A 227 5.95 32.83 14.30
CA LYS A 227 6.27 33.79 15.38
C LYS A 227 7.78 33.95 15.60
N GLY A 228 8.57 32.91 15.42
CA GLY A 228 10.03 33.00 15.56
C GLY A 228 10.71 33.73 14.40
N ILE A 229 10.15 33.62 13.18
CA ILE A 229 10.71 34.22 11.96
C ILE A 229 10.28 35.69 11.80
N PHE A 230 9.04 36.04 12.17
CA PHE A 230 8.47 37.39 11.98
C PHE A 230 8.04 38.10 13.27
N GLY A 231 8.16 37.45 14.43
CA GLY A 231 7.92 38.07 15.72
C GLY A 231 9.10 38.94 16.18
N PRO A 232 8.88 39.81 17.18
CA PRO A 232 9.96 40.63 17.75
C PRO A 232 11.09 39.74 18.30
N ARG A 233 12.35 40.14 18.04
CA ARG A 233 13.53 39.39 18.51
C ARG A 233 13.42 39.14 20.02
N PRO A 234 13.60 37.90 20.50
CA PRO A 234 13.53 37.62 21.94
C PRO A 234 14.63 38.41 22.67
N GLU A 235 14.23 39.29 23.58
CA GLU A 235 15.17 40.00 24.44
C GLU A 235 15.92 39.01 25.33
N PRO A 236 17.24 39.18 25.54
CA PRO A 236 18.00 38.29 26.40
C PRO A 236 17.38 38.29 27.80
N LYS A 237 16.96 37.12 28.29
CA LYS A 237 16.44 36.96 29.66
C LYS A 237 17.51 37.44 30.64
N GLN A 238 17.31 38.61 31.24
CA GLN A 238 18.17 39.10 32.33
C GLN A 238 18.17 38.06 33.46
N LYS A 239 19.32 37.42 33.70
CA LYS A 239 19.51 36.56 34.86
C LYS A 239 19.39 37.44 36.11
N LYS A 240 18.30 37.30 36.86
CA LYS A 240 18.19 37.90 38.19
C LYS A 240 19.25 37.27 39.08
N ASN A 241 20.29 38.04 39.42
CA ASN A 241 21.33 37.61 40.35
C ASN A 241 20.77 37.67 41.77
N TRP A 242 20.26 36.52 42.23
CA TRP A 242 19.71 36.35 43.58
C TRP A 242 20.70 36.72 44.68
N LEU A 243 22.00 36.56 44.43
CA LEU A 243 23.06 37.01 45.34
C LEU A 243 23.04 38.52 45.58
N ILE A 244 22.77 39.33 44.54
CA ILE A 244 22.70 40.80 44.67
C ILE A 244 21.43 41.20 45.44
N ILE A 245 20.31 40.57 45.14
CA ILE A 245 19.04 40.81 45.83
C ILE A 245 19.16 40.43 47.32
N PHE A 246 19.80 39.29 47.60
CA PHE A 246 20.04 38.83 48.96
C PHE A 246 21.00 39.75 49.72
N TRP A 247 22.07 40.22 49.07
CA TRP A 247 22.99 41.22 49.65
C TRP A 247 22.29 42.54 49.96
N GLN A 248 21.43 43.03 49.06
CA GLN A 248 20.66 44.26 49.30
C GLN A 248 19.68 44.13 50.47
N LEU A 249 19.03 42.97 50.61
CA LEU A 249 18.17 42.66 51.75
C LEU A 249 18.96 42.59 53.06
N LEU A 250 20.13 41.95 53.04
CA LEU A 250 20.99 41.78 54.22
C LEU A 250 21.58 43.13 54.68
N VAL A 251 22.05 43.96 53.75
CA VAL A 251 22.51 45.33 54.04
C VAL A 251 21.38 46.19 54.62
N SER A 252 20.18 46.11 54.06
CA SER A 252 19.01 46.84 54.57
C SER A 252 18.63 46.42 55.99
N LEU A 253 18.75 45.13 56.30
CA LEU A 253 18.45 44.57 57.62
C LEU A 253 19.49 44.99 58.67
N VAL A 254 20.78 44.98 58.30
CA VAL A 254 21.87 45.47 59.15
C VAL A 254 21.74 46.97 59.43
N LEU A 255 21.50 47.79 58.40
CA LEU A 255 21.27 49.23 58.57
C LEU A 255 20.03 49.53 59.43
N GLY A 256 18.97 48.73 59.31
CA GLY A 256 17.78 48.82 60.16
C GLY A 256 18.05 48.52 61.63
N LEU A 257 18.91 47.54 61.93
CA LEU A 257 19.34 47.20 63.29
C LEU A 257 20.22 48.31 63.91
N PHE A 258 21.10 48.93 63.13
CA PHE A 258 21.90 50.07 63.59
C PHE A 258 21.05 51.32 63.86
N LYS A 259 20.04 51.61 63.03
CA LYS A 259 19.07 52.68 63.32
C LYS A 259 18.27 52.41 64.60
N ARG A 260 17.84 51.17 64.85
CA ARG A 260 17.12 50.81 66.09
C ARG A 260 17.96 50.89 67.36
N LYS A 261 19.27 50.64 67.28
CA LYS A 261 20.17 50.80 68.45
C LYS A 261 20.41 52.26 68.83
N ARG A 262 20.42 53.20 67.86
CA ARG A 262 20.57 54.64 68.16
C ARG A 262 19.38 55.26 68.89
N VAL A 263 18.16 54.78 68.63
CA VAL A 263 16.92 55.32 69.25
C VAL A 263 16.72 54.84 70.71
N LYS A 264 17.50 53.87 71.19
CA LYS A 264 17.44 53.35 72.57
C LYS A 264 18.52 53.90 73.51
N ALA A 265 19.33 54.85 73.06
CA ALA A 265 20.47 55.40 73.80
C ALA A 265 20.37 56.91 74.10
N GLU A 266 19.17 57.48 73.93
CA GLU A 266 18.77 58.82 74.42
C GLU A 266 17.63 58.64 75.43
#